data_AF-A0A7C3MEC8-F1
#
_entry.id   AF-A0A7C3MEC8-F1
#
_cell.length_a   1.000
_cell.length_b   1.000
_cell.length_c   1.000
_cell.angle_alpha   90.00
_cell.angle_beta   90.00
_cell.angle_gamma   90.00
#
_symmetry.space_group_name_H-M   'P 1'
#
loop_
_entity.id
_entity.type
_entity.pdbx_description
1 polymer ?
#
loop_
_entity_poly.entity_id
_entity_poly.type
_entity_poly.pdbx_seq_one_letter_code
_entity_poly.pdbx_strand_id
1 'polypeptide(L)' 'MTQYEKLIVEFLSQNPDIFFSRKEISRHAADRVLYETDPHWAVAPLSSLVARGIVEVNDQGCYRLKKGVVIY' A
#
# COMPACT_ATOMS: atom_id res chain seq x y z
N MET A 1 -3.13 -3.60 -12.79
CA MET A 1 -2.79 -3.61 -11.36
C MET A 1 -2.10 -4.92 -11.04
N THR A 2 -0.90 -4.90 -10.48
CA THR A 2 -0.10 -6.11 -10.16
C THR A 2 -0.63 -6.81 -8.90
N GLN A 3 -0.19 -8.04 -8.64
CA GLN A 3 -0.58 -8.77 -7.43
C GLN A 3 -0.16 -8.03 -6.15
N TYR A 4 1.05 -7.48 -6.11
CA TYR A 4 1.53 -6.68 -4.97
C TYR A 4 0.71 -5.41 -4.76
N GLU A 5 0.33 -4.72 -5.84
CA GLU A 5 -0.54 -3.55 -5.74
C GLU A 5 -1.92 -3.90 -5.19
N LYS A 6 -2.48 -5.07 -5.56
CA LYS A 6 -3.76 -5.55 -5.03
C LYS A 6 -3.69 -5.82 -3.53
N LEU A 7 -2.64 -6.48 -3.05
CA LEU A 7 -2.42 -6.73 -1.62
C LEU A 7 -2.40 -5.44 -0.80
N ILE A 8 -1.68 -4.42 -1.29
CA ILE A 8 -1.62 -3.11 -0.63
C ILE A 8 -2.99 -2.45 -0.60
N VAL A 9 -3.69 -2.43 -1.73
CA VAL A 9 -5.00 -1.79 -1.81
C VAL A 9 -6.03 -2.51 -0.95
N GLU A 10 -6.03 -3.84 -0.93
CA GLU A 10 -6.88 -4.63 -0.05
C GLU A 10 -6.61 -4.28 1.42
N PHE A 11 -5.34 -4.25 1.84
CA PHE A 11 -4.95 -3.86 3.19
C PHE A 11 -5.43 -2.44 3.56
N LEU A 12 -5.20 -1.46 2.69
CA LEU A 12 -5.63 -0.08 2.93
C LEU A 12 -7.15 0.08 2.87
N SER A 13 -7.86 -0.77 2.11
CA SER A 13 -9.32 -0.72 1.99
C SER A 13 -10.05 -1.13 3.26
N GLN A 14 -9.40 -1.92 4.13
CA GLN A 14 -9.93 -2.25 5.45
C GLN A 14 -9.97 -1.03 6.38
N ASN A 15 -9.08 -0.06 6.17
CA ASN A 15 -8.94 1.13 7.02
C ASN A 15 -8.68 2.40 6.18
N PRO A 16 -9.67 2.86 5.38
CA PRO A 16 -9.45 3.88 4.35
C PRO A 16 -9.11 5.28 4.90
N ASP A 17 -9.47 5.57 6.16
CA ASP A 17 -9.19 6.85 6.79
C ASP A 17 -7.84 6.90 7.52
N ILE A 18 -7.15 5.76 7.67
CA ILE A 18 -5.91 5.64 8.43
C ILE A 18 -4.71 5.67 7.49
N PHE A 19 -3.68 6.42 7.87
CA PHE A 19 -2.39 6.40 7.20
C PHE A 19 -1.49 5.33 7.81
N PHE A 20 -0.92 4.47 6.96
CA PHE A 20 0.02 3.44 7.37
C PHE A 20 1.42 3.72 6.83
N SER A 21 2.44 3.48 7.64
CA SER A 21 3.82 3.57 7.16
C SER A 21 4.12 2.47 6.14
N ARG A 22 5.10 2.73 5.28
CA ARG A 22 5.66 1.72 4.35
C ARG A 22 6.01 0.40 5.05
N LYS A 23 6.56 0.48 6.26
CA LYS A 23 6.99 -0.67 7.05
C LYS A 23 5.81 -1.50 7.54
N GLU A 24 4.74 -0.85 7.99
CA GLU A 24 3.52 -1.53 8.40
C GLU A 24 2.86 -2.22 7.20
N ILE A 25 2.77 -1.54 6.06
CA ILE A 25 2.23 -2.12 4.83
C ILE A 25 3.07 -3.33 4.41
N SER A 26 4.40 -3.21 4.38
CA SER A 26 5.27 -4.32 4.00
C SER A 26 5.13 -5.53 4.95
N ARG A 27 4.86 -5.28 6.23
CA ARG A 27 4.74 -6.32 7.25
C ARG A 27 3.36 -6.98 7.31
N HIS A 28 2.29 -6.24 7.03
CA HIS A 28 0.92 -6.65 7.30
C HIS A 28 0.05 -6.84 6.05
N ALA A 29 0.39 -6.23 4.91
CA ALA A 29 -0.41 -6.34 3.70
C ALA A 29 -0.22 -7.66 2.94
N ALA A 30 0.84 -8.41 3.26
CA ALA A 30 1.15 -9.69 2.64
C ALA A 30 1.44 -10.74 3.70
N ASP A 31 1.65 -11.97 3.23
CA ASP A 31 2.08 -13.09 4.04
C ASP A 31 3.49 -12.90 4.61
N ARG A 32 3.73 -13.54 5.75
CA ARG A 32 5.00 -13.44 6.49
C ARG A 32 6.21 -13.84 5.64
N VAL A 33 6.07 -14.81 4.73
CA VAL A 33 7.15 -15.29 3.88
C VAL A 33 7.60 -14.21 2.91
N LEU A 34 6.67 -13.44 2.32
CA LEU A 34 7.02 -12.33 1.45
C LEU A 34 7.82 -11.25 2.22
N TYR A 35 7.39 -10.90 3.43
CA TYR A 35 8.10 -9.89 4.24
C TYR A 35 9.50 -10.37 4.66
N GLU A 36 9.67 -11.64 5.00
CA GLU A 36 10.99 -12.20 5.35
C GLU A 36 11.92 -12.29 4.12
N THR A 37 11.36 -12.51 2.93
CA THR A 37 12.12 -12.57 1.67
C THR A 37 12.53 -11.20 1.16
N ASP A 38 11.61 -10.23 1.20
CA ASP A 38 11.85 -8.85 0.79
C ASP A 38 11.10 -7.87 1.73
N PRO A 39 11.75 -7.36 2.78
CA PRO A 39 11.13 -6.40 3.70
C PRO A 39 10.73 -5.07 3.05
N HIS A 40 11.16 -4.82 1.82
CA HIS A 40 10.92 -3.59 1.06
C HIS A 40 10.04 -3.82 -0.17
N TRP A 41 9.38 -4.98 -0.28
CA TRP A 41 8.55 -5.35 -1.43
C TRP A 41 7.49 -4.30 -1.78
N ALA A 42 6.99 -3.56 -0.78
CA ALA A 42 5.96 -2.54 -0.98
C ALA A 42 6.48 -1.26 -1.64
N VAL A 43 7.80 -1.02 -1.74
CA VAL A 43 8.36 0.25 -2.24
C VAL A 43 7.96 0.51 -3.70
N ALA A 44 8.25 -0.43 -4.60
CA ALA A 44 7.92 -0.31 -6.02
C ALA A 44 6.41 -0.20 -6.28
N PRO A 45 5.54 -1.09 -5.74
CA PRO A 45 4.10 -1.00 -5.97
C PRO A 45 3.48 0.23 -5.30
N LEU A 46 3.93 0.69 -4.13
CA LEU A 46 3.45 1.96 -3.55
C LEU A 46 3.79 3.15 -4.45
N SER A 47 5.00 3.21 -5.00
CA SER A 47 5.39 4.27 -5.94
C SER A 47 4.49 4.27 -7.18
N SER A 48 4.18 3.09 -7.73
CA SER A 48 3.26 2.94 -8.87
C SER A 48 1.84 3.39 -8.51
N LEU A 49 1.33 3.00 -7.33
CA LEU A 49 -0.02 3.38 -6.86
C LEU A 49 -0.15 4.88 -6.62
N VAL A 50 0.89 5.53 -6.08
CA VAL A 50 0.94 6.99 -5.91
C VAL A 50 0.94 7.68 -7.27
N ALA A 51 1.77 7.22 -8.21
CA ALA A 51 1.83 7.78 -9.57
C ALA A 51 0.49 7.66 -10.32
N ARG A 52 -0.28 6.60 -10.05
CA ARG A 52 -1.63 6.38 -10.59
C ARG A 52 -2.74 7.12 -9.83
N GLY A 53 -2.40 7.79 -8.73
CA GLY A 53 -3.37 8.51 -7.89
C GLY A 53 -4.35 7.60 -7.14
N ILE A 54 -4.01 6.33 -6.95
CA ILE A 54 -4.85 5.34 -6.23
C ILE A 54 -4.68 5.48 -4.72
N VAL A 55 -3.43 5.69 -4.29
CA VAL A 55 -3.07 5.96 -2.89
C VAL A 55 -2.48 7.35 -2.81
N GLU A 56 -2.61 7.98 -1.66
CA GLU A 56 -1.96 9.24 -1.34
C GLU A 56 -0.97 9.06 -0.21
N VAL A 57 0.08 9.89 -0.23
CA VAL A 57 1.15 9.90 0.77
C VAL A 57 1.12 11.23 1.50
N ASN A 58 1.27 11.20 2.82
CA ASN A 58 1.38 12.42 3.65
C ASN A 58 2.85 12.85 3.81
N ASP A 59 3.05 13.99 4.48
CA ASP A 59 4.39 14.56 4.73
C ASP A 59 5.30 13.66 5.59
N GLN A 60 4.72 12.68 6.30
CA GLN A 60 5.44 11.71 7.12
C GLN A 60 5.86 10.45 6.32
N GLY A 61 5.49 10.36 5.04
CA GLY A 61 5.75 9.18 4.21
C GLY A 61 4.85 8.00 4.55
N CYS A 62 3.67 8.25 5.11
CA CYS A 62 2.63 7.25 5.34
C CYS A 62 1.59 7.31 4.21
N TYR A 63 0.97 6.17 3.92
CA TYR A 63 0.10 5.96 2.77
C TYR A 63 -1.31 5.61 3.22
N ARG A 64 -2.31 6.08 2.46
CA ARG A 64 -3.69 5.62 2.56
C ARG A 64 -4.34 5.55 1.20
N LEU A 65 -5.49 4.90 1.10
CA LEU A 65 -6.32 4.98 -0.11
C LEU A 65 -6.81 6.41 -0.31
N LYS A 66 -6.72 6.88 -1.55
CA LYS A 66 -7.25 8.19 -1.90
C LYS A 66 -8.77 8.17 -1.83
N LYS A 67 -9.37 9.18 -1.20
CA LYS A 67 -10.84 9.28 -1.12
C LYS A 67 -11.46 9.42 -2.51
N GLY A 68 -12.52 8.65 -2.77
CA GLY A 68 -13.25 8.67 -4.04
C GLY A 68 -12.59 7.91 -5.20
N VAL A 69 -11.54 7.13 -4.94
CA VAL A 69 -10.95 6.24 -5.95
C VAL A 69 -11.89 5.08 -6.24
N VAL A 70 -12.19 4.88 -7.53
CA VAL A 70 -12.91 3.69 -8.03
C VAL A 70 -11.86 2.65 -8.41
N ILE A 71 -11.87 1.52 -7.72
CA ILE A 71 -10.97 0.40 -7.95
C ILE A 71 -11.74 -0.62 -8.80
N TYR A 72 -11.33 -0.79 -10.06
CA TYR A 72 -11.93 -1.72 -11.03
C TYR A 72 -11.26 -3.09 -11.00
#